data_AF-A0A6I3F3E1-F1
#
_entry.id   AF-A0A6I3F3E1-F1
#
_cell.length_a   1.000
_cell.length_b   1.000
_cell.length_c   1.000
_cell.angle_alpha   90.00
_cell.angle_beta   90.00
_cell.angle_gamma   90.00
#
_symmetry.space_group_name_H-M   'P 1'
#
loop_
_entity.id
_entity.type
_entity.pdbx_description
1 polymer ?
#
loop_
_entity_poly.entity_id
_entity_poly.type
_entity_poly.pdbx_seq_one_letter_code
_entity_poly.pdbx_strand_id
1 'polypeptide(L)'
;MGVWRQRRRPRVAGTGRPSLAGEGHHRAAGTSGVRRVIKGLLREARPKQWAKNVLVFAAPGAGGVLNDWHFLWRSLAAFVAFCLVSSGTYYWNDIHDVEADRNHPKKSKRPIAAGIVSVGVAKVVGTALLGGGIGLGFALSWKLGLVIVGYVTITTLYSTVLKHVAVIDLVAVASGFVLRAIAGAVVDDVRMSTWFLLTTSFGSLFIVTGKRYAELREMGDQVNTRSTLEDYTTGFLRIVLSVSVGATLVTYCMWAFEGREVSGSSWPFYELSILPMLTALLRYVLILEQGHGAAPEEIFLSDRWLQALGLAWIVVFGLGVYVG
;
A
#
# COMPACT_ATOMS: atom_id res chain seq x y z
N MET A 1 53.63 -26.12 4.34
CA MET A 1 54.43 -26.97 5.26
C MET A 1 55.61 -26.14 5.75
N GLY A 2 55.80 -26.01 7.07
CA GLY A 2 56.92 -25.25 7.65
C GLY A 2 56.52 -24.48 8.91
N VAL A 3 56.22 -25.23 9.98
CA VAL A 3 55.88 -24.74 11.32
C VAL A 3 57.14 -24.23 12.02
N TRP A 4 57.13 -23.01 12.55
CA TRP A 4 58.06 -22.57 13.59
C TRP A 4 57.29 -22.28 14.88
N ARG A 5 57.72 -22.96 15.94
CA ARG A 5 57.15 -22.99 17.29
C ARG A 5 58.24 -22.53 18.25
N GLN A 6 57.91 -21.65 19.19
CA GLN A 6 58.55 -21.36 20.50
C GLN A 6 58.30 -19.86 20.83
N ARG A 7 57.97 -19.39 22.03
CA ARG A 7 58.25 -19.82 23.41
C ARG A 7 57.20 -19.19 24.35
N ARG A 8 56.90 -19.85 25.46
CA ARG A 8 56.15 -19.32 26.63
C ARG A 8 57.11 -18.76 27.68
N ARG A 9 56.66 -17.75 28.45
CA ARG A 9 56.69 -17.55 29.94
C ARG A 9 56.71 -16.05 30.29
N PRO A 10 56.41 -15.60 31.53
CA PRO A 10 55.48 -16.11 32.56
C PRO A 10 54.51 -15.03 33.12
N ARG A 11 53.56 -15.45 33.97
CA ARG A 11 52.66 -14.58 34.77
C ARG A 11 53.43 -13.89 35.90
N VAL A 12 53.06 -12.63 36.19
CA VAL A 12 53.29 -11.98 37.50
C VAL A 12 51.92 -11.59 38.07
N ALA A 13 51.68 -12.01 39.30
CA ALA A 13 50.51 -11.67 40.11
C ALA A 13 50.71 -10.30 40.77
N GLY A 14 49.67 -9.47 40.75
CA GLY A 14 49.59 -8.22 41.50
C GLY A 14 48.24 -8.15 42.21
N THR A 15 48.31 -8.19 43.54
CA THR A 15 47.20 -8.18 44.49
C THR A 15 46.71 -6.76 44.81
N GLY A 16 45.39 -6.57 44.82
CA GLY A 16 44.68 -5.78 45.84
C GLY A 16 44.47 -4.28 45.62
N ARG A 17 43.21 -3.87 45.37
CA ARG A 17 42.38 -3.05 46.28
C ARG A 17 40.94 -2.94 45.74
N PRO A 18 39.89 -2.97 46.60
CA PRO A 18 38.51 -2.82 46.18
C PRO A 18 38.11 -1.34 46.16
N SER A 19 37.53 -0.85 45.06
CA SER A 19 36.82 0.43 45.05
C SER A 19 35.33 0.18 44.83
N LEU A 20 34.57 0.24 45.92
CA LEU A 20 33.15 0.54 45.89
C LEU A 20 33.01 1.99 45.43
N ALA A 21 32.51 2.19 44.21
CA ALA A 21 32.00 3.49 43.78
C ALA A 21 31.00 3.30 42.63
N GLY A 22 29.77 3.75 42.85
CA GLY A 22 28.94 4.28 41.78
C GLY A 22 27.84 3.36 41.25
N GLU A 23 26.91 2.99 42.13
CA GLU A 23 25.51 2.80 41.74
C GLU A 23 25.03 4.03 40.93
N GLY A 24 24.78 3.86 39.64
CA GLY A 24 24.35 4.99 38.79
C GLY A 24 23.96 4.68 37.35
N HIS A 25 24.11 3.44 36.86
CA HIS A 25 23.89 3.14 35.43
C HIS A 25 22.57 2.43 35.07
N HIS A 26 21.68 2.15 36.04
CA HIS A 26 20.49 1.33 35.76
C HIS A 26 19.21 2.07 35.36
N ARG A 27 19.15 3.42 35.42
CA ARG A 27 17.91 4.16 35.12
C ARG A 27 17.78 4.72 33.70
N ALA A 28 18.86 4.81 32.92
CA ALA A 28 18.82 5.35 31.55
C ALA A 28 18.58 4.29 30.44
N ALA A 29 18.74 3.00 30.75
CA ALA A 29 18.57 1.91 29.77
C ALA A 29 17.10 1.56 29.49
N GLY A 30 16.20 1.74 30.44
CA GLY A 30 14.78 1.35 30.31
C GLY A 30 13.97 2.26 29.38
N THR A 31 14.16 3.58 29.48
CA THR A 31 13.41 4.57 28.67
C THR A 31 13.85 4.59 27.21
N SER A 32 15.14 4.30 26.94
CA SER A 32 15.66 4.18 25.56
C SER A 32 15.17 2.90 24.88
N GLY A 33 14.98 1.80 25.62
CA GLY A 33 14.39 0.55 25.13
C GLY A 33 12.93 0.71 24.72
N VAL A 34 12.08 1.28 25.59
CA VAL A 34 10.65 1.49 25.31
C VAL A 34 10.43 2.38 24.09
N ARG A 35 11.16 3.50 23.98
CA ARG A 35 11.08 4.38 22.79
C ARG A 35 11.48 3.66 21.51
N ARG A 36 12.49 2.78 21.57
CA ARG A 36 12.93 1.97 20.42
C ARG A 36 11.86 0.97 20.00
N VAL A 37 11.18 0.32 20.94
CA VAL A 37 10.07 -0.61 20.67
C VAL A 37 8.89 0.14 20.06
N ILE A 38 8.47 1.27 20.63
CA ILE A 38 7.36 2.09 20.09
C ILE A 38 7.66 2.52 18.65
N LYS A 39 8.87 3.02 18.39
CA LYS A 39 9.31 3.38 17.04
C LYS A 39 9.32 2.16 16.11
N GLY A 40 9.70 0.99 16.62
CA GLY A 40 9.62 -0.29 15.93
C GLY A 40 8.19 -0.63 15.54
N LEU A 41 7.24 -0.54 16.48
CA LEU A 41 5.82 -0.80 16.24
C LEU A 41 5.22 0.15 15.19
N LEU A 42 5.50 1.45 15.30
CA LEU A 42 5.05 2.44 14.32
C LEU A 42 5.65 2.19 12.94
N ARG A 43 6.92 1.77 12.87
CA ARG A 43 7.56 1.41 11.60
C ARG A 43 6.94 0.15 11.00
N GLU A 44 6.57 -0.82 11.83
CA GLU A 44 5.94 -2.07 11.42
C GLU A 44 4.49 -1.85 10.93
N ALA A 45 3.79 -0.84 11.46
CA ALA A 45 2.47 -0.43 10.96
C ALA A 45 2.52 0.19 9.53
N ARG A 46 3.73 0.50 9.04
CA ARG A 46 3.99 1.06 7.69
C ARG A 46 3.07 2.24 7.30
N PRO A 47 3.08 3.38 8.03
CA PRO A 47 2.23 4.54 7.73
C PRO A 47 2.34 5.08 6.30
N LYS A 48 3.52 4.94 5.67
CA LYS A 48 3.72 5.31 4.26
C LYS A 48 2.80 4.54 3.31
N GLN A 49 2.33 3.34 3.68
CA GLN A 49 1.42 2.52 2.89
C GLN A 49 -0.05 2.93 3.06
N TRP A 50 -0.38 3.75 4.07
CA TRP A 50 -1.75 4.21 4.30
C TRP A 50 -2.26 5.12 3.19
N ALA A 51 -1.38 5.74 2.41
CA ALA A 51 -1.75 6.51 1.21
C ALA A 51 -2.62 5.70 0.24
N LYS A 52 -2.43 4.37 0.16
CA LYS A 52 -3.28 3.49 -0.67
C LYS A 52 -4.73 3.45 -0.22
N ASN A 53 -4.97 3.66 1.09
CA ASN A 53 -6.30 3.65 1.67
C ASN A 53 -7.07 4.94 1.36
N VAL A 54 -6.43 5.98 0.81
CA VAL A 54 -7.12 7.21 0.34
C VAL A 54 -8.19 6.89 -0.71
N LEU A 55 -8.07 5.75 -1.42
CA LEU A 55 -9.13 5.29 -2.32
C LEU A 55 -10.48 5.03 -1.66
N VAL A 56 -10.54 4.91 -0.33
CA VAL A 56 -11.82 4.89 0.41
C VAL A 56 -12.63 6.17 0.16
N PHE A 57 -11.98 7.30 -0.09
CA PHE A 57 -12.68 8.56 -0.41
C PHE A 57 -13.12 8.66 -1.88
N ALA A 58 -12.74 7.73 -2.74
CA ALA A 58 -12.97 7.85 -4.18
C ALA A 58 -14.47 7.90 -4.52
N ALA A 59 -15.27 6.97 -4.00
CA ALA A 59 -16.70 6.93 -4.28
C ALA A 59 -17.49 8.04 -3.56
N PRO A 60 -17.30 8.32 -2.25
CA PRO A 60 -17.93 9.47 -1.59
C PRO A 60 -17.56 10.82 -2.22
N GLY A 61 -16.30 10.98 -2.62
CA GLY A 61 -15.81 12.19 -3.29
C GLY A 61 -16.42 12.37 -4.67
N ALA A 62 -16.54 11.28 -5.43
CA ALA A 62 -17.24 11.25 -6.71
C ALA A 62 -18.75 11.51 -6.59
N GLY A 63 -19.37 11.03 -5.51
CA GLY A 63 -20.79 11.23 -5.23
C GLY A 63 -21.14 12.61 -4.66
N GLY A 64 -20.15 13.48 -4.43
CA GLY A 64 -20.39 14.84 -3.94
C GLY A 64 -20.82 14.96 -2.48
N VAL A 65 -20.71 13.87 -1.69
CA VAL A 65 -21.26 13.83 -0.33
C VAL A 65 -20.29 14.33 0.74
N LEU A 66 -19.00 14.50 0.41
CA LEU A 66 -17.95 14.81 1.40
C LEU A 66 -18.01 16.21 2.01
N ASN A 67 -18.88 17.10 1.49
CA ASN A 67 -19.13 18.41 2.11
C ASN A 67 -20.00 18.34 3.36
N ASP A 68 -20.76 17.25 3.53
CA ASP A 68 -21.51 17.00 4.75
C ASP A 68 -20.58 16.36 5.79
N TRP A 69 -20.57 16.93 7.00
CA TRP A 69 -19.78 16.41 8.10
C TRP A 69 -20.09 14.93 8.40
N HIS A 70 -21.36 14.52 8.30
CA HIS A 70 -21.81 13.16 8.55
C HIS A 70 -21.12 12.14 7.64
N PHE A 71 -21.09 12.40 6.33
CA PHE A 71 -20.44 11.51 5.38
C PHE A 71 -18.90 11.59 5.51
N LEU A 72 -18.35 12.77 5.75
CA LEU A 72 -16.91 12.95 5.92
C LEU A 72 -16.34 12.16 7.10
N TRP A 73 -16.96 12.22 8.29
CA TRP A 73 -16.44 11.51 9.45
C TRP A 73 -16.55 9.99 9.29
N ARG A 74 -17.63 9.49 8.64
CA ARG A 74 -17.82 8.07 8.33
C ARG A 74 -16.76 7.56 7.36
N SER A 75 -16.50 8.32 6.30
CA SER A 75 -15.42 8.07 5.34
C SER A 75 -14.03 8.09 6.00
N LEU A 76 -13.77 9.03 6.92
CA LEU A 76 -12.54 9.08 7.73
C LEU A 76 -12.41 7.85 8.65
N ALA A 77 -13.50 7.43 9.28
CA ALA A 77 -13.51 6.25 10.14
C ALA A 77 -13.29 4.97 9.33
N ALA A 78 -13.86 4.85 8.12
CA ALA A 78 -13.60 3.76 7.19
C ALA A 78 -12.12 3.76 6.72
N PHE A 79 -11.56 4.93 6.42
CA PHE A 79 -10.13 5.07 6.11
C PHE A 79 -9.25 4.57 7.27
N VAL A 80 -9.57 4.96 8.52
CA VAL A 80 -8.87 4.48 9.72
C VAL A 80 -9.01 2.97 9.85
N ALA A 81 -10.21 2.41 9.66
CA ALA A 81 -10.43 0.97 9.68
C ALA A 81 -9.52 0.23 8.67
N PHE A 82 -9.39 0.75 7.44
CA PHE A 82 -8.47 0.23 6.42
C PHE A 82 -7.00 0.36 6.83
N CYS A 83 -6.61 1.45 7.48
CA CYS A 83 -5.24 1.62 8.00
C CYS A 83 -4.94 0.60 9.10
N LEU A 84 -5.88 0.36 10.01
CA LEU A 84 -5.74 -0.63 11.08
C LEU A 84 -5.60 -2.05 10.50
N VAL A 85 -6.53 -2.48 9.63
CA VAL A 85 -6.45 -3.85 9.06
C VAL A 85 -5.23 -4.04 8.18
N SER A 86 -4.86 -3.05 7.34
CA SER A 86 -3.65 -3.16 6.51
C SER A 86 -2.39 -3.26 7.35
N SER A 87 -2.29 -2.48 8.43
CA SER A 87 -1.19 -2.57 9.40
C SER A 87 -1.16 -3.95 10.07
N GLY A 88 -2.30 -4.44 10.56
CA GLY A 88 -2.41 -5.76 11.17
C GLY A 88 -2.01 -6.91 10.22
N THR A 89 -2.40 -6.85 8.95
CA THR A 89 -1.96 -7.80 7.93
C THR A 89 -0.45 -7.73 7.71
N TYR A 90 0.17 -6.55 7.72
CA TYR A 90 1.64 -6.43 7.61
C TYR A 90 2.37 -7.05 8.80
N TYR A 91 1.87 -6.86 10.02
CA TYR A 91 2.42 -7.52 11.20
C TYR A 91 2.40 -9.04 11.05
N TRP A 92 1.26 -9.61 10.65
CA TRP A 92 1.15 -11.06 10.47
C TRP A 92 2.02 -11.61 9.35
N ASN A 93 2.18 -10.86 8.24
CA ASN A 93 3.11 -11.23 7.19
C ASN A 93 4.56 -11.24 7.68
N ASP A 94 5.00 -10.19 8.37
CA ASP A 94 6.38 -10.10 8.84
C ASP A 94 6.67 -11.07 10.01
N ILE A 95 5.63 -11.55 10.73
CA ILE A 95 5.73 -12.67 11.67
C ILE A 95 5.94 -13.99 10.92
N HIS A 96 5.14 -14.25 9.89
CA HIS A 96 5.22 -15.49 9.11
C HIS A 96 6.57 -15.62 8.37
N ASP A 97 7.09 -14.50 7.87
CA ASP A 97 8.32 -14.47 7.08
C ASP A 97 9.58 -14.16 7.94
N VAL A 98 9.49 -14.20 9.27
CA VAL A 98 10.54 -13.69 10.17
C VAL A 98 11.89 -14.39 9.98
N GLU A 99 11.94 -15.71 9.84
CA GLU A 99 13.18 -16.46 9.61
C GLU A 99 13.79 -16.13 8.24
N ALA A 100 12.95 -16.06 7.20
CA ALA A 100 13.40 -15.71 5.85
C ALA A 100 13.91 -14.26 5.79
N ASP A 101 13.23 -13.34 6.46
CA ASP A 101 13.57 -11.93 6.49
C ASP A 101 14.88 -11.66 7.22
N ARG A 102 15.21 -12.44 8.26
CA ARG A 102 16.51 -12.35 8.96
C ARG A 102 17.69 -12.58 8.04
N ASN A 103 17.54 -13.45 7.04
CA ASN A 103 18.60 -13.82 6.10
C ASN A 103 18.68 -12.87 4.89
N HIS A 104 17.72 -11.95 4.73
CA HIS A 104 17.65 -11.07 3.57
C HIS A 104 18.37 -9.71 3.81
N PRO A 105 19.21 -9.21 2.90
CA PRO A 105 20.02 -7.99 3.10
C PRO A 105 19.25 -6.71 3.48
N LYS A 106 18.09 -6.46 2.83
CA LYS A 106 17.20 -5.33 3.15
C LYS A 106 16.15 -5.66 4.23
N LYS A 107 15.48 -6.82 4.19
CA LYS A 107 14.37 -7.16 5.07
C LYS A 107 14.80 -7.52 6.50
N SER A 108 16.06 -7.89 6.72
CA SER A 108 16.62 -8.10 8.07
C SER A 108 16.55 -6.86 8.97
N LYS A 109 16.40 -5.67 8.36
CA LYS A 109 16.22 -4.39 9.06
C LYS A 109 14.77 -4.11 9.49
N ARG A 110 13.82 -5.02 9.20
CA ARG A 110 12.42 -4.94 9.67
C ARG A 110 12.39 -5.09 11.20
N PRO A 111 11.57 -4.31 11.93
CA PRO A 111 11.53 -4.35 13.40
C PRO A 111 11.41 -5.74 14.03
N ILE A 112 10.57 -6.62 13.47
CA ILE A 112 10.40 -8.00 13.98
C ILE A 112 11.63 -8.86 13.68
N ALA A 113 12.10 -8.88 12.42
CA ALA A 113 13.28 -9.65 11.99
C ALA A 113 14.55 -9.23 12.74
N ALA A 114 14.72 -7.93 12.97
CA ALA A 114 15.83 -7.33 13.72
C ALA A 114 15.75 -7.55 15.24
N GLY A 115 14.68 -8.16 15.74
CA GLY A 115 14.47 -8.39 17.18
C GLY A 115 14.16 -7.13 17.99
N ILE A 116 13.83 -6.00 17.33
CA ILE A 116 13.43 -4.76 18.00
C ILE A 116 12.03 -4.92 18.63
N VAL A 117 11.13 -5.60 17.91
CA VAL A 117 9.79 -5.96 18.39
C VAL A 117 9.75 -7.48 18.53
N SER A 118 9.39 -7.98 19.71
CA SER A 118 9.27 -9.42 19.92
C SER A 118 8.06 -9.99 19.17
N VAL A 119 8.14 -11.24 18.74
CA VAL A 119 7.04 -11.92 18.02
C VAL A 119 5.76 -11.93 18.84
N GLY A 120 5.85 -12.10 20.17
CA GLY A 120 4.69 -12.06 21.06
C GLY A 120 3.98 -10.70 21.05
N VAL A 121 4.73 -9.61 21.18
CA VAL A 121 4.17 -8.24 21.10
C VAL A 121 3.60 -7.98 19.71
N ALA A 122 4.30 -8.39 18.65
CA ALA A 122 3.83 -8.25 17.29
C ALA A 122 2.49 -9.00 17.05
N LYS A 123 2.33 -10.21 17.60
CA LYS A 123 1.07 -10.97 17.51
C LYS A 123 -0.08 -10.24 18.20
N VAL A 124 0.14 -9.73 19.42
CA VAL A 124 -0.90 -8.99 20.17
C VAL A 124 -1.30 -7.72 19.43
N VAL A 125 -0.32 -6.90 19.03
CA VAL A 125 -0.58 -5.63 18.32
C VAL A 125 -1.22 -5.88 16.96
N GLY A 126 -0.67 -6.81 16.16
CA GLY A 126 -1.21 -7.15 14.84
C GLY A 126 -2.65 -7.67 14.91
N THR A 127 -2.95 -8.53 15.88
CA THR A 127 -4.31 -9.04 16.09
C THR A 127 -5.26 -7.96 16.60
N ALA A 128 -4.81 -7.09 17.51
CA ALA A 128 -5.61 -5.96 17.97
C ALA A 128 -5.93 -4.97 16.85
N LEU A 129 -4.98 -4.71 15.95
CA LEU A 129 -5.19 -3.86 14.77
C LEU A 129 -6.18 -4.49 13.77
N LEU A 130 -6.05 -5.80 13.49
CA LEU A 130 -7.01 -6.52 12.64
C LEU A 130 -8.42 -6.50 13.25
N GLY A 131 -8.55 -6.92 14.51
CA GLY A 131 -9.82 -6.98 15.22
C GLY A 131 -10.46 -5.60 15.38
N GLY A 132 -9.65 -4.59 15.71
CA GLY A 132 -10.11 -3.21 15.85
C GLY A 132 -10.58 -2.62 14.53
N GLY A 133 -9.87 -2.85 13.43
CA GLY A 133 -10.28 -2.38 12.10
C GLY A 133 -11.54 -3.09 11.59
N ILE A 134 -11.66 -4.40 11.76
CA ILE A 134 -12.86 -5.17 11.40
C ILE A 134 -14.05 -4.73 12.27
N GLY A 135 -13.85 -4.62 13.59
CA GLY A 135 -14.87 -4.19 14.54
C GLY A 135 -15.38 -2.78 14.25
N LEU A 136 -14.47 -1.85 13.95
CA LEU A 136 -14.83 -0.50 13.51
C LEU A 136 -15.65 -0.53 12.21
N GLY A 137 -15.27 -1.39 11.25
CA GLY A 137 -16.03 -1.63 10.03
C GLY A 137 -17.49 -2.01 10.31
N PHE A 138 -17.71 -3.05 11.12
CA PHE A 138 -19.06 -3.51 11.49
C PHE A 138 -19.83 -2.49 12.32
N ALA A 139 -19.14 -1.71 13.16
CA ALA A 139 -19.77 -0.65 13.95
C ALA A 139 -20.31 0.50 13.07
N LEU A 140 -19.68 0.79 11.93
CA LEU A 140 -20.14 1.80 10.97
C LEU A 140 -21.26 1.27 10.05
N SER A 141 -21.08 0.05 9.52
CA SER A 141 -22.05 -0.61 8.64
C SER A 141 -21.70 -2.09 8.47
N TRP A 142 -22.70 -2.97 8.52
CA TRP A 142 -22.47 -4.40 8.28
C TRP A 142 -21.90 -4.68 6.88
N LYS A 143 -22.30 -3.90 5.86
CA LYS A 143 -21.77 -3.99 4.49
C LYS A 143 -20.27 -3.66 4.48
N LEU A 144 -19.86 -2.61 5.19
CA LEU A 144 -18.44 -2.23 5.31
C LEU A 144 -17.63 -3.33 6.01
N GLY A 145 -18.15 -3.89 7.10
CA GLY A 145 -17.53 -5.01 7.80
C GLY A 145 -17.23 -6.19 6.87
N LEU A 146 -18.20 -6.58 6.02
CA LEU A 146 -18.00 -7.63 5.02
C LEU A 146 -16.94 -7.27 3.97
N VAL A 147 -16.93 -6.03 3.47
CA VAL A 147 -15.92 -5.55 2.51
C VAL A 147 -14.52 -5.62 3.12
N ILE A 148 -14.36 -5.23 4.39
CA ILE A 148 -13.08 -5.29 5.10
C ILE A 148 -12.64 -6.74 5.30
N VAL A 149 -13.56 -7.65 5.68
CA VAL A 149 -13.25 -9.08 5.79
C VAL A 149 -12.82 -9.66 4.44
N GLY A 150 -13.50 -9.31 3.35
CA GLY A 150 -13.11 -9.69 1.99
C GLY A 150 -11.72 -9.16 1.62
N TYR A 151 -11.42 -7.90 1.97
CA TYR A 151 -10.11 -7.28 1.78
C TYR A 151 -9.00 -7.99 2.57
N VAL A 152 -9.22 -8.31 3.85
CA VAL A 152 -8.25 -9.07 4.65
C VAL A 152 -8.05 -10.46 4.05
N THR A 153 -9.14 -11.14 3.67
CA THR A 153 -9.10 -12.48 3.08
C THR A 153 -8.26 -12.50 1.80
N ILE A 154 -8.54 -11.61 0.84
CA ILE A 154 -7.82 -11.58 -0.43
C ILE A 154 -6.35 -11.19 -0.25
N THR A 155 -6.04 -10.28 0.68
CA THR A 155 -4.66 -9.86 0.94
C THR A 155 -3.86 -10.95 1.65
N THR A 156 -4.46 -11.69 2.57
CA THR A 156 -3.85 -12.86 3.22
C THR A 156 -3.64 -14.00 2.22
N LEU A 157 -4.65 -14.35 1.42
CA LEU A 157 -4.54 -15.36 0.36
C LEU A 157 -3.48 -14.99 -0.66
N TYR A 158 -3.38 -13.71 -1.01
CA TYR A 158 -2.32 -13.20 -1.87
C TYR A 158 -0.94 -13.45 -1.28
N SER A 159 -0.71 -13.09 -0.01
CA SER A 159 0.61 -13.25 0.61
C SER A 159 1.04 -14.71 0.76
N THR A 160 0.11 -15.65 0.86
CA THR A 160 0.42 -17.08 1.08
C THR A 160 0.45 -17.89 -0.20
N VAL A 161 -0.54 -17.71 -1.09
CA VAL A 161 -0.76 -18.61 -2.24
C VAL A 161 -0.85 -17.87 -3.55
N LEU A 162 -1.72 -16.85 -3.67
CA LEU A 162 -2.06 -16.29 -4.99
C LEU A 162 -0.90 -15.54 -5.64
N LYS A 163 0.10 -15.07 -4.87
CA LYS A 163 1.32 -14.46 -5.40
C LYS A 163 2.18 -15.39 -6.26
N HIS A 164 1.86 -16.68 -6.34
CA HIS A 164 2.57 -17.69 -7.12
C HIS A 164 1.84 -18.09 -8.41
N VAL A 165 0.64 -17.55 -8.67
CA VAL A 165 -0.15 -17.86 -9.87
C VAL A 165 -0.21 -16.64 -10.76
N ALA A 166 0.43 -16.69 -11.93
CA ALA A 166 0.40 -15.61 -12.90
C ALA A 166 -1.05 -15.24 -13.26
N VAL A 167 -1.26 -13.94 -13.53
CA VAL A 167 -2.54 -13.27 -13.81
C VAL A 167 -3.42 -13.14 -12.57
N ILE A 168 -3.56 -14.21 -11.79
CA ILE A 168 -4.29 -14.18 -10.52
C ILE A 168 -3.63 -13.23 -9.53
N ASP A 169 -2.29 -13.12 -9.53
CA ASP A 169 -1.58 -12.15 -8.69
C ASP A 169 -1.92 -10.69 -9.07
N LEU A 170 -2.03 -10.37 -10.37
CA LEU A 170 -2.44 -9.04 -10.86
C LEU A 170 -3.86 -8.72 -10.42
N VAL A 171 -4.78 -9.67 -10.63
CA VAL A 171 -6.20 -9.51 -10.27
C VAL A 171 -6.34 -9.36 -8.77
N ALA A 172 -5.70 -10.21 -7.96
CA ALA A 172 -5.79 -10.15 -6.50
C ALA A 172 -5.30 -8.81 -5.93
N VAL A 173 -4.20 -8.26 -6.46
CA VAL A 173 -3.71 -6.94 -6.03
C VAL A 173 -4.64 -5.83 -6.51
N ALA A 174 -5.12 -5.90 -7.77
CA ALA A 174 -6.07 -4.92 -8.32
C ALA A 174 -7.38 -4.87 -7.52
N SER A 175 -7.93 -6.04 -7.14
CA SER A 175 -9.12 -6.14 -6.30
C SER A 175 -8.95 -5.41 -4.96
N GLY A 176 -7.75 -5.34 -4.40
CA GLY A 176 -7.49 -4.58 -3.18
C GLY A 176 -7.74 -3.07 -3.33
N PHE A 177 -7.47 -2.49 -4.50
CA PHE A 177 -7.79 -1.08 -4.79
C PHE A 177 -9.29 -0.89 -4.99
N VAL A 178 -9.95 -1.82 -5.71
CA VAL A 178 -11.41 -1.81 -5.94
C VAL A 178 -12.18 -1.94 -4.62
N LEU A 179 -11.79 -2.85 -3.73
CA LEU A 179 -12.45 -3.05 -2.43
C LEU A 179 -12.39 -1.80 -1.54
N ARG A 180 -11.34 -0.97 -1.66
CA ARG A 180 -11.27 0.32 -0.95
C ARG A 180 -12.28 1.31 -1.50
N ALA A 181 -12.39 1.43 -2.81
CA ALA A 181 -13.41 2.29 -3.41
C ALA A 181 -14.83 1.83 -3.07
N ILE A 182 -15.08 0.51 -3.08
CA ILE A 182 -16.35 -0.08 -2.63
C ILE A 182 -16.60 0.23 -1.15
N ALA A 183 -15.59 0.11 -0.29
CA ALA A 183 -15.72 0.44 1.13
C ALA A 183 -16.20 1.89 1.36
N GLY A 184 -15.66 2.83 0.60
CA GLY A 184 -16.12 4.21 0.57
C GLY A 184 -17.60 4.34 0.21
N ALA A 185 -18.01 3.67 -0.86
CA ALA A 185 -19.39 3.72 -1.30
C ALA A 185 -20.35 3.14 -0.26
N VAL A 186 -20.04 1.96 0.29
CA VAL A 186 -20.95 1.26 1.21
C VAL A 186 -21.02 1.89 2.60
N VAL A 187 -19.98 2.63 3.03
CA VAL A 187 -20.03 3.32 4.33
C VAL A 187 -21.02 4.48 4.30
N ASP A 188 -21.15 5.17 3.18
CA ASP A 188 -22.04 6.33 3.02
C ASP A 188 -23.30 6.02 2.19
N ASP A 189 -23.53 4.74 1.85
CA ASP A 189 -24.60 4.24 0.97
C ASP A 189 -24.68 5.00 -0.37
N VAL A 190 -23.52 5.46 -0.85
CA VAL A 190 -23.37 6.13 -2.14
C VAL A 190 -23.50 5.07 -3.24
N ARG A 191 -24.41 5.32 -4.20
CA ARG A 191 -24.55 4.46 -5.37
C ARG A 191 -23.32 4.59 -6.26
N MET A 192 -22.64 3.46 -6.48
CA MET A 192 -21.60 3.37 -7.49
C MET A 192 -22.23 3.05 -8.82
N SER A 193 -21.92 3.83 -9.85
CA SER A 193 -22.29 3.41 -11.20
C SER A 193 -21.43 2.24 -11.66
N THR A 194 -21.97 1.45 -12.59
CA THR A 194 -21.23 0.35 -13.21
C THR A 194 -19.96 0.88 -13.88
N TRP A 195 -20.03 2.05 -14.50
CA TRP A 195 -18.87 2.68 -15.15
C TRP A 195 -17.78 3.05 -14.15
N PHE A 196 -18.12 3.64 -13.00
CA PHE A 196 -17.15 3.91 -11.94
C PHE A 196 -16.43 2.64 -11.45
N LEU A 197 -17.17 1.54 -11.27
CA LEU A 197 -16.61 0.26 -10.87
C LEU A 197 -15.66 -0.31 -11.93
N LEU A 198 -16.05 -0.27 -13.20
CA LEU A 198 -15.21 -0.73 -14.31
C LEU A 198 -13.94 0.12 -14.45
N THR A 199 -14.06 1.45 -14.39
CA THR A 199 -12.92 2.37 -14.43
C THR A 199 -11.95 2.12 -13.28
N THR A 200 -12.47 1.96 -12.07
CA THR A 200 -11.63 1.66 -10.90
C THR A 200 -10.95 0.30 -11.06
N SER A 201 -11.65 -0.69 -11.62
CA SER A 201 -11.12 -2.05 -11.80
C SER A 201 -10.01 -2.10 -12.86
N PHE A 202 -10.25 -1.56 -14.05
CA PHE A 202 -9.26 -1.52 -15.12
C PHE A 202 -8.10 -0.58 -14.79
N GLY A 203 -8.37 0.57 -14.13
CA GLY A 203 -7.34 1.49 -13.68
C GLY A 203 -6.43 0.86 -12.62
N SER A 204 -7.00 0.08 -11.71
CA SER A 204 -6.22 -0.69 -10.73
C SER A 204 -5.38 -1.77 -11.40
N LEU A 205 -5.94 -2.51 -12.36
CA LEU A 205 -5.20 -3.50 -13.13
C LEU A 205 -4.05 -2.85 -13.94
N PHE A 206 -4.29 -1.67 -14.51
CA PHE A 206 -3.29 -0.88 -15.22
C PHE A 206 -2.11 -0.50 -14.33
N ILE A 207 -2.37 0.07 -13.14
CA ILE A 207 -1.31 0.45 -12.20
C ILE A 207 -0.53 -0.78 -11.69
N VAL A 208 -1.23 -1.88 -11.39
CA VAL A 208 -0.59 -3.13 -10.92
C VAL A 208 0.27 -3.76 -12.01
N THR A 209 -0.25 -3.83 -13.24
CA THR A 209 0.48 -4.35 -14.39
C THR A 209 1.69 -3.47 -14.72
N GLY A 210 1.53 -2.15 -14.68
CA GLY A 210 2.62 -1.19 -14.88
C GLY A 210 3.75 -1.39 -13.87
N LYS A 211 3.41 -1.61 -12.61
CA LYS A 211 4.38 -1.99 -11.58
C LYS A 211 5.11 -3.30 -11.91
N ARG A 212 4.40 -4.33 -12.36
CA ARG A 212 5.05 -5.61 -12.73
C ARG A 212 5.95 -5.48 -13.94
N TYR A 213 5.52 -4.70 -14.92
CA TYR A 213 6.28 -4.40 -16.12
C TYR A 213 7.58 -3.66 -15.77
N ALA A 214 7.50 -2.67 -14.90
CA ALA A 214 8.65 -1.96 -14.35
C ALA A 214 9.60 -2.88 -13.58
N GLU A 215 9.10 -3.68 -12.62
CA GLU A 215 9.89 -4.64 -11.83
C GLU A 215 10.64 -5.62 -12.76
N LEU A 216 9.98 -6.14 -13.80
CA LEU A 216 10.59 -7.09 -14.73
C LEU A 216 11.69 -6.46 -15.60
N ARG A 217 11.51 -5.21 -16.04
CA ARG A 217 12.53 -4.50 -16.82
C ARG A 217 13.74 -4.07 -15.99
N GLU A 218 13.55 -3.72 -14.72
CA GLU A 218 14.64 -3.29 -13.85
C GLU A 218 15.51 -4.47 -13.39
N MET A 219 14.94 -5.67 -13.24
CA MET A 219 15.65 -6.85 -12.74
C MET A 219 16.59 -7.50 -13.78
N GLY A 220 16.37 -7.35 -15.09
CA GLY A 220 17.19 -8.02 -16.11
C GLY A 220 17.37 -9.53 -15.83
N ASP A 221 18.59 -10.06 -16.03
CA ASP A 221 18.94 -11.47 -15.75
C ASP A 221 19.13 -11.81 -14.25
N GLN A 222 18.97 -10.86 -13.32
CA GLN A 222 19.09 -11.14 -11.87
C GLN A 222 17.73 -11.58 -11.28
N VAL A 223 17.24 -12.71 -11.78
CA VAL A 223 15.96 -13.35 -11.45
C VAL A 223 16.02 -14.07 -10.09
N ASN A 224 16.14 -13.33 -8.99
CA ASN A 224 16.26 -13.99 -7.67
C ASN A 224 15.41 -13.38 -6.55
N THR A 225 14.38 -12.58 -6.87
CA THR A 225 13.61 -11.88 -5.83
C THR A 225 12.11 -12.22 -5.80
N ARG A 226 11.52 -12.82 -6.85
CA ARG A 226 10.07 -13.13 -6.85
C ARG A 226 9.69 -14.21 -7.89
N SER A 227 9.17 -15.35 -7.43
CA SER A 227 8.88 -16.51 -8.31
C SER A 227 7.85 -16.22 -9.41
N THR A 228 6.87 -15.33 -9.20
CA THR A 228 5.86 -15.01 -10.25
C THR A 228 6.42 -14.17 -11.39
N LEU A 229 7.53 -13.46 -11.18
CA LEU A 229 8.12 -12.70 -12.28
C LEU A 229 8.75 -13.61 -13.33
N GLU A 230 9.09 -14.86 -12.97
CA GLU A 230 9.64 -15.86 -13.90
C GLU A 230 8.63 -16.27 -14.98
N ASP A 231 7.34 -16.30 -14.63
CA ASP A 231 6.27 -16.67 -15.56
C ASP A 231 5.88 -15.54 -16.53
N TYR A 232 6.34 -14.31 -16.27
CA TYR A 232 5.97 -13.14 -17.05
C TYR A 232 6.99 -12.79 -18.13
N THR A 233 6.49 -12.55 -19.33
CA THR A 233 7.27 -11.89 -20.39
C THR A 233 6.92 -10.41 -20.47
N THR A 234 7.90 -9.59 -20.85
CA THR A 234 7.68 -8.15 -21.10
C THR A 234 6.61 -7.93 -22.17
N GLY A 235 6.55 -8.79 -23.19
CA GLY A 235 5.52 -8.77 -24.23
C GLY A 235 4.11 -9.01 -23.68
N PHE A 236 3.92 -10.04 -22.85
CA PHE A 236 2.63 -10.30 -22.21
C PHE A 236 2.17 -9.12 -21.35
N LEU A 237 3.05 -8.63 -20.47
CA LEU A 237 2.72 -7.49 -19.60
C LEU A 237 2.39 -6.22 -20.39
N ARG A 238 3.03 -6.00 -21.55
CA ARG A 238 2.72 -4.87 -22.43
C ARG A 238 1.34 -4.99 -23.09
N ILE A 239 0.90 -6.20 -23.43
CA ILE A 239 -0.46 -6.46 -23.92
C ILE A 239 -1.47 -6.16 -22.82
N VAL A 240 -1.28 -6.70 -21.61
CA VAL A 240 -2.18 -6.45 -20.48
C VAL A 240 -2.22 -4.97 -20.11
N LEU A 241 -1.07 -4.28 -20.15
CA LEU A 241 -0.97 -2.84 -19.91
C LEU A 241 -1.77 -2.05 -20.96
N SER A 242 -1.62 -2.38 -22.24
CA SER A 242 -2.36 -1.75 -23.35
C SER A 242 -3.88 -1.97 -23.26
N VAL A 243 -4.31 -3.20 -22.96
CA VAL A 243 -5.73 -3.52 -22.80
C VAL A 243 -6.32 -2.80 -21.58
N SER A 244 -5.62 -2.80 -20.46
CA SER A 244 -6.10 -2.16 -19.23
C SER A 244 -6.16 -0.64 -19.33
N VAL A 245 -5.17 0.03 -19.95
CA VAL A 245 -5.22 1.49 -20.15
C VAL A 245 -6.34 1.89 -21.10
N GLY A 246 -6.54 1.16 -22.19
CA GLY A 246 -7.64 1.39 -23.14
C GLY A 246 -9.00 1.20 -22.49
N ALA A 247 -9.19 0.10 -21.75
CA ALA A 247 -10.42 -0.15 -21.01
C ALA A 247 -10.68 0.90 -19.92
N THR A 248 -9.64 1.36 -19.22
CA THR A 248 -9.74 2.44 -18.22
C THR A 248 -10.24 3.72 -18.88
N LEU A 249 -9.65 4.12 -20.02
CA LEU A 249 -10.05 5.33 -20.72
C LEU A 249 -11.49 5.26 -21.22
N VAL A 250 -11.88 4.17 -21.89
CA VAL A 250 -13.25 4.01 -22.42
C VAL A 250 -14.27 4.04 -21.30
N THR A 251 -14.05 3.27 -20.23
CA THR A 251 -14.97 3.24 -19.09
C THR A 251 -15.01 4.57 -18.36
N TYR A 252 -13.87 5.29 -18.27
CA TYR A 252 -13.82 6.63 -17.70
C TYR A 252 -14.65 7.61 -18.53
N CYS A 253 -14.55 7.57 -19.87
CA CYS A 253 -15.38 8.40 -20.74
C CYS A 253 -16.87 8.13 -20.51
N MET A 254 -17.27 6.86 -20.46
CA MET A 254 -18.66 6.49 -20.17
C MET A 254 -19.11 6.99 -18.79
N TRP A 255 -18.25 6.88 -17.77
CA TRP A 255 -18.52 7.40 -16.44
C TRP A 255 -18.65 8.92 -16.40
N ALA A 256 -17.79 9.64 -17.13
CA ALA A 256 -17.86 11.09 -17.24
C ALA A 256 -19.16 11.55 -17.93
N PHE A 257 -19.57 10.89 -19.02
CA PHE A 257 -20.83 11.19 -19.70
C PHE A 257 -22.06 10.90 -18.82
N GLU A 258 -22.06 9.78 -18.10
CA GLU A 258 -23.13 9.49 -17.13
C GLU A 258 -23.17 10.54 -16.00
N GLY A 259 -22.02 10.94 -15.46
CA GLY A 259 -21.94 12.00 -14.45
C GLY A 259 -22.47 13.35 -14.94
N ARG A 260 -22.22 13.67 -16.21
CA ARG A 260 -22.76 14.87 -16.89
C ARG A 260 -24.28 14.84 -17.00
N GLU A 261 -24.84 13.69 -17.37
CA GLU A 261 -26.29 13.48 -17.49
C GLU A 261 -26.98 13.58 -16.13
N VAL A 262 -26.38 12.98 -15.09
CA VAL A 262 -26.94 12.99 -13.73
C VAL A 262 -26.86 14.36 -13.07
N SER A 263 -25.74 15.08 -13.23
CA SER A 263 -25.58 16.43 -12.65
C SER A 263 -26.51 17.45 -13.30
N GLY A 264 -26.81 17.32 -14.59
CA GLY A 264 -27.63 18.29 -15.32
C GLY A 264 -27.00 19.68 -15.45
N SER A 265 -25.70 19.81 -15.13
CA SER A 265 -24.96 21.08 -15.19
C SER A 265 -25.09 21.76 -16.56
N SER A 266 -24.86 23.06 -16.71
CA SER A 266 -24.74 23.66 -18.06
C SER A 266 -23.33 23.47 -18.64
N TRP A 267 -22.33 23.29 -17.76
CA TRP A 267 -20.93 23.27 -18.12
C TRP A 267 -20.41 21.84 -18.32
N PRO A 268 -19.58 21.59 -19.33
CA PRO A 268 -19.09 20.25 -19.66
C PRO A 268 -17.89 19.83 -18.80
N PHE A 269 -17.96 20.04 -17.47
CA PHE A 269 -16.83 19.78 -16.58
C PHE A 269 -16.42 18.30 -16.56
N TYR A 270 -17.38 17.39 -16.60
CA TYR A 270 -17.11 15.95 -16.66
C TYR A 270 -16.39 15.58 -17.96
N GLU A 271 -16.82 16.10 -19.12
CA GLU A 271 -16.16 15.85 -20.39
C GLU A 271 -14.76 16.48 -20.45
N LEU A 272 -14.61 17.70 -19.91
CA LEU A 272 -13.31 18.37 -19.82
C LEU A 272 -12.33 17.60 -18.94
N SER A 273 -12.80 16.87 -17.93
CA SER A 273 -11.95 16.02 -17.06
C SER A 273 -11.30 14.85 -17.80
N ILE A 274 -11.82 14.46 -18.99
CA ILE A 274 -11.25 13.39 -19.81
C ILE A 274 -9.84 13.76 -20.30
N LEU A 275 -9.60 15.03 -20.65
CA LEU A 275 -8.29 15.48 -21.17
C LEU A 275 -7.13 15.29 -20.17
N PRO A 276 -7.21 15.78 -18.92
CA PRO A 276 -6.14 15.54 -17.95
C PRO A 276 -6.02 14.05 -17.58
N MET A 277 -7.12 13.29 -17.54
CA MET A 277 -7.09 11.85 -17.29
C MET A 277 -6.34 11.09 -18.40
N LEU A 278 -6.73 11.30 -19.66
CA LEU A 278 -6.07 10.71 -20.84
C LEU A 278 -4.57 11.04 -20.84
N THR A 279 -4.25 12.32 -20.62
CA THR A 279 -2.85 12.78 -20.64
C THR A 279 -2.05 12.15 -19.50
N ALA A 280 -2.64 11.98 -18.32
CA ALA A 280 -2.00 11.32 -17.18
C ALA A 280 -1.75 9.83 -17.45
N LEU A 281 -2.71 9.12 -18.05
CA LEU A 281 -2.54 7.72 -18.44
C LEU A 281 -1.41 7.56 -19.46
N LEU A 282 -1.38 8.40 -20.50
CA LEU A 282 -0.30 8.39 -21.51
C LEU A 282 1.06 8.76 -20.91
N ARG A 283 1.10 9.77 -20.03
CA ARG A 283 2.33 10.17 -19.32
C ARG A 283 2.86 9.03 -18.46
N TYR A 284 1.99 8.31 -17.75
CA TYR A 284 2.39 7.17 -16.94
C TYR A 284 2.96 6.03 -17.80
N VAL A 285 2.32 5.68 -18.92
CA VAL A 285 2.86 4.70 -19.88
C VAL A 285 4.23 5.13 -20.40
N LEU A 286 4.40 6.40 -20.76
CA LEU A 286 5.69 6.93 -21.23
C LEU A 286 6.80 6.78 -20.18
N ILE A 287 6.51 7.07 -18.91
CA ILE A 287 7.48 6.92 -17.82
C ILE A 287 7.89 5.45 -17.63
N LEU A 288 6.94 4.52 -17.71
CA LEU A 288 7.21 3.09 -17.64
C LEU A 288 8.10 2.62 -18.80
N GLU A 289 7.84 3.10 -20.02
CA GLU A 289 8.62 2.77 -21.22
C GLU A 289 10.05 3.32 -21.16
N GLN A 290 10.24 4.47 -20.51
CA GLN A 290 11.55 5.08 -20.25
C GLN A 290 12.39 4.34 -19.20
N GLY A 291 11.87 3.29 -18.56
CA GLY A 291 12.61 2.46 -17.62
C GLY A 291 12.71 3.02 -16.19
N HIS A 292 11.89 4.01 -15.84
CA HIS A 292 11.81 4.52 -14.47
C HIS A 292 10.91 3.60 -13.63
N GLY A 293 11.46 2.44 -13.22
CA GLY A 293 10.74 1.33 -12.60
C GLY A 293 10.33 1.50 -11.13
N ALA A 294 10.18 2.73 -10.65
CA ALA A 294 9.86 3.01 -9.25
C ALA A 294 8.44 2.54 -8.87
N ALA A 295 8.18 2.45 -7.56
CA ALA A 295 6.82 2.16 -7.09
C ALA A 295 5.83 3.21 -7.65
N PRO A 296 4.59 2.86 -8.03
CA PRO A 296 3.65 3.82 -8.63
C PRO A 296 3.51 5.09 -7.79
N GLU A 297 3.47 4.96 -6.47
CA GLU A 297 3.37 6.09 -5.56
C GLU A 297 4.60 7.02 -5.62
N GLU A 298 5.79 6.47 -5.86
CA GLU A 298 7.01 7.26 -6.05
C GLU A 298 7.00 7.97 -7.39
N ILE A 299 6.48 7.36 -8.45
CA ILE A 299 6.29 8.01 -9.76
C ILE A 299 5.33 9.21 -9.63
N PHE A 300 4.17 9.02 -9.00
CA PHE A 300 3.21 10.10 -8.78
C PHE A 300 3.76 11.23 -7.89
N LEU A 301 4.64 10.91 -6.92
CA LEU A 301 5.25 11.91 -6.04
C LEU A 301 6.48 12.62 -6.65
N SER A 302 7.12 12.05 -7.67
CA SER A 302 8.33 12.60 -8.29
C SER A 302 8.04 13.35 -9.59
N ASP A 303 7.06 12.91 -10.39
CA ASP A 303 6.76 13.53 -11.68
C ASP A 303 5.81 14.73 -11.53
N ARG A 304 6.36 15.93 -11.74
CA ARG A 304 5.60 17.20 -11.61
C ARG A 304 4.47 17.33 -12.64
N TRP A 305 4.60 16.71 -13.81
CA TRP A 305 3.55 16.75 -14.83
C TRP A 305 2.36 15.88 -14.43
N LEU A 306 2.58 14.67 -13.91
CA LEU A 306 1.53 13.83 -13.35
C LEU A 306 0.81 14.53 -12.17
N GLN A 307 1.54 15.25 -11.32
CA GLN A 307 0.93 16.03 -10.24
C GLN A 307 0.06 17.18 -10.77
N ALA A 308 0.57 17.93 -11.77
CA ALA A 308 -0.19 19.00 -12.40
C ALA A 308 -1.45 18.48 -13.09
N LEU A 309 -1.35 17.35 -13.80
CA LEU A 309 -2.48 16.70 -14.47
C LEU A 309 -3.49 16.15 -13.45
N GLY A 310 -3.02 15.53 -12.36
CA GLY A 310 -3.88 15.08 -11.28
C GLY A 310 -4.60 16.24 -10.59
N LEU A 311 -3.91 17.36 -10.35
CA LEU A 311 -4.53 18.56 -9.79
C LEU A 311 -5.55 19.17 -10.76
N ALA A 312 -5.21 19.29 -12.04
CA ALA A 312 -6.13 19.76 -13.07
C ALA A 312 -7.38 18.87 -13.15
N TRP A 313 -7.20 17.56 -13.07
CA TRP A 313 -8.30 16.61 -13.01
C TRP A 313 -9.19 16.82 -11.77
N ILE A 314 -8.59 16.92 -10.56
CA ILE A 314 -9.32 17.16 -9.31
C ILE A 314 -10.14 18.45 -9.39
N VAL A 315 -9.55 19.53 -9.91
CA VAL A 315 -10.23 20.82 -10.04
C VAL A 315 -11.39 20.72 -11.03
N VAL A 316 -11.15 20.22 -12.24
CA VAL A 316 -12.18 20.16 -13.30
C VAL A 316 -13.31 19.21 -12.90
N PHE A 317 -12.99 17.99 -12.44
CA PHE A 317 -14.00 17.04 -12.00
C PHE A 317 -14.73 17.53 -10.74
N GLY A 318 -14.00 18.10 -9.78
CA GLY A 318 -14.58 18.66 -8.55
C GLY A 318 -15.54 19.81 -8.81
N LEU A 319 -15.26 20.68 -9.79
CA LEU A 319 -16.21 21.72 -10.23
C LEU A 319 -17.49 21.08 -10.77
N GLY A 320 -17.38 20.01 -11.55
CA GLY A 320 -18.55 19.26 -12.03
C GLY A 320 -19.40 18.66 -10.91
N VAL A 321 -18.77 18.19 -9.82
CA VAL A 321 -19.46 17.52 -8.70
C VAL A 321 -20.06 18.50 -7.69
N TYR A 322 -19.37 19.60 -7.38
CA TYR A 322 -19.72 20.45 -6.23
C TYR A 322 -20.25 21.84 -6.60
N VAL A 323 -20.14 22.23 -7.86
CA VAL A 323 -20.58 23.56 -8.35
C VAL A 323 -21.58 23.42 -9.49
N GLY A 324 -21.38 22.41 -10.34
CA GLY A 324 -22.22 22.12 -11.51
C GLY A 324 -23.51 21.41 -11.17
#